data_AF-A0A377CYI5-F1
#
_entry.id   AF-A0A377CYI5-F1
#
_cell.length_a   1.000
_cell.length_b   1.000
_cell.length_c   1.000
_cell.angle_alpha   90.00
_cell.angle_beta   90.00
_cell.angle_gamma   90.00
#
_symmetry.space_group_name_H-M   'P 1'
#
loop_
_entity.id
_entity.type
_entity.pdbx_description
1 polymer ?
#
loop_
_entity_poly.entity_id
_entity_poly.type
_entity_poly.pdbx_seq_one_letter_code
_entity_poly.pdbx_strand_id
1 'polypeptide(L)'
;MTITSIVFTDVADRFPDRARKDGRYYAIDFTLDEIKSLKFTEGFDIENGKKVQTYPGRFPMGKSDFRVHTFEEEIEFVQGLNHSTGKISVFIQKSKRRGSIIRKGRILRQKRWKC
;
A
#
# COMPACT_ATOMS: atom_id res chain seq x y z
N MET A 1 3.42 -10.74 4.87
CA MET A 1 2.82 -9.41 4.73
C MET A 1 2.77 -9.01 3.25
N THR A 2 1.71 -9.42 2.55
CA THR A 2 1.46 -9.19 1.12
C THR A 2 0.87 -7.79 0.92
N ILE A 3 1.67 -6.83 0.43
CA ILE A 3 1.22 -5.50 -0.02
C ILE A 3 0.49 -5.65 -1.36
N THR A 4 -0.54 -6.49 -1.39
CA THR A 4 -1.43 -6.64 -2.54
C THR A 4 -2.85 -6.28 -2.14
N SER A 5 -3.17 -6.44 -0.86
CA SER A 5 -4.49 -6.19 -0.32
C SER A 5 -4.53 -4.85 0.42
N ILE A 6 -5.45 -3.96 0.03
CA ILE A 6 -5.67 -2.65 0.67
C ILE A 6 -6.62 -2.75 1.88
N VAL A 7 -6.56 -3.87 2.60
CA VAL A 7 -7.49 -4.20 3.70
C VAL A 7 -7.36 -3.25 4.89
N PHE A 8 -6.22 -2.58 5.01
CA PHE A 8 -5.92 -1.59 6.05
C PHE A 8 -6.55 -0.22 5.78
N THR A 9 -7.39 -0.11 4.76
CA THR A 9 -8.09 1.12 4.39
C THR A 9 -9.61 0.97 4.56
N ASP A 10 -10.34 2.07 4.51
CA ASP A 10 -11.82 2.12 4.49
C ASP A 10 -12.44 1.64 3.15
N VAL A 11 -11.69 0.90 2.33
CA VAL A 11 -12.14 0.39 1.02
C VAL A 11 -13.39 -0.46 1.11
N ALA A 12 -13.56 -1.23 2.18
CA ALA A 12 -14.73 -2.10 2.36
C ALA A 12 -16.02 -1.30 2.56
N ASP A 13 -15.92 -0.12 3.16
CA ASP A 13 -17.06 0.77 3.42
C ASP A 13 -17.39 1.60 2.18
N ARG A 14 -16.38 1.99 1.38
CA ARG A 14 -16.57 2.80 0.16
C ARG A 14 -16.88 2.00 -1.10
N PHE A 15 -16.30 0.82 -1.24
CA PHE A 15 -16.39 0.01 -2.46
C PHE A 15 -16.72 -1.47 -2.14
N PRO A 16 -17.86 -1.76 -1.50
CA PRO A 16 -18.22 -3.12 -1.07
C PRO A 16 -18.28 -4.11 -2.24
N ASP A 17 -18.70 -3.66 -3.42
CA ASP A 17 -18.90 -4.53 -4.60
C ASP A 17 -17.61 -4.85 -5.37
N ARG A 18 -16.48 -4.27 -4.95
CA ARG A 18 -15.18 -4.45 -5.63
C ARG A 18 -14.30 -5.53 -4.98
N ALA A 19 -14.85 -6.27 -4.02
CA ALA A 19 -14.19 -7.45 -3.46
C ALA A 19 -14.13 -8.58 -4.51
N ARG A 20 -12.99 -9.27 -4.59
CA ARG A 20 -12.89 -10.49 -5.40
C ARG A 20 -13.59 -11.68 -4.71
N LYS A 21 -13.65 -12.83 -5.40
CA LYS A 21 -14.28 -14.07 -4.91
C LYS A 21 -13.71 -14.57 -3.57
N ASP A 22 -12.51 -14.15 -3.19
CA ASP A 22 -11.86 -14.45 -1.92
C ASP A 22 -12.17 -13.42 -0.81
N GLY A 23 -13.04 -12.44 -1.08
CA GLY A 23 -13.41 -11.38 -0.15
C GLY A 23 -12.33 -10.31 0.05
N ARG A 24 -11.30 -10.28 -0.81
CA ARG A 24 -10.16 -9.35 -0.67
C ARG A 24 -10.21 -8.22 -1.69
N TYR A 25 -9.75 -7.05 -1.25
CA TYR A 25 -9.59 -5.85 -2.07
C TYR A 25 -8.15 -5.74 -2.53
N TYR A 26 -7.93 -5.82 -3.84
CA TYR A 26 -6.59 -5.77 -4.43
C TYR A 26 -6.28 -4.40 -4.99
N ALA A 27 -5.11 -3.84 -4.68
CA ALA A 27 -4.69 -2.52 -5.16
C ALA A 27 -4.72 -2.39 -6.71
N ILE A 28 -4.54 -3.50 -7.44
CA ILE A 28 -4.56 -3.52 -8.92
C ILE A 28 -5.94 -3.22 -9.53
N ASP A 29 -7.02 -3.40 -8.76
CA ASP A 29 -8.39 -3.21 -9.24
C ASP A 29 -8.89 -1.78 -9.02
N PHE A 30 -8.04 -0.90 -8.48
CA PHE A 30 -8.34 0.50 -8.18
C PHE A 30 -7.39 1.43 -8.95
N THR A 31 -7.89 2.60 -9.27
CA THR A 31 -7.11 3.70 -9.83
C THR A 31 -6.29 4.39 -8.73
N LEU A 32 -5.27 5.15 -9.14
CA LEU A 32 -4.46 5.92 -8.19
C LEU A 32 -5.30 6.94 -7.41
N ASP A 33 -6.26 7.59 -8.07
CA ASP A 33 -7.12 8.60 -7.43
C ASP A 33 -8.07 7.97 -6.41
N GLU A 34 -8.63 6.80 -6.72
CA GLU A 34 -9.41 6.02 -5.75
C GLU A 34 -8.54 5.67 -4.54
N ILE A 35 -7.33 5.15 -4.75
CA ILE A 35 -6.39 4.79 -3.67
C ILE A 35 -6.02 6.01 -2.81
N LYS A 36 -5.77 7.17 -3.42
CA LYS A 36 -5.44 8.42 -2.70
C LYS A 36 -6.62 8.95 -1.87
N SER A 37 -7.85 8.63 -2.27
CA SER A 37 -9.07 9.04 -1.54
C SER A 37 -9.37 8.19 -0.30
N LEU A 38 -8.76 7.02 -0.20
CA LEU A 38 -8.96 6.07 0.90
C LEU A 38 -8.22 6.52 2.16
N LYS A 39 -8.85 6.30 3.30
CA LYS A 39 -8.25 6.54 4.61
C LYS A 39 -7.47 5.32 5.03
N PHE A 40 -6.19 5.52 5.31
CA PHE A 40 -5.31 4.48 5.81
C PHE A 40 -5.42 4.37 7.34
N THR A 41 -5.47 3.15 7.83
CA THR A 41 -5.52 2.83 9.26
C THR A 41 -4.45 1.79 9.59
N GLU A 42 -4.02 1.76 10.85
CA GLU A 42 -3.07 0.74 11.31
C GLU A 42 -3.67 -0.68 11.13
N GLY A 43 -2.78 -1.67 11.04
CA GLY A 43 -3.15 -3.09 10.92
C GLY A 43 -4.16 -3.52 11.99
N PHE A 44 -5.32 -4.01 11.53
CA PHE A 44 -6.34 -4.62 12.37
C PHE A 44 -6.71 -5.99 11.80
N ASP A 45 -7.06 -6.89 12.69
CA ASP A 45 -7.67 -8.17 12.39
C ASP A 45 -9.16 -8.11 12.76
N ILE A 46 -9.96 -8.93 12.09
CA ILE A 46 -11.39 -9.05 12.40
C ILE A 46 -11.55 -10.30 13.27
N GLU A 47 -11.64 -10.09 14.58
CA GLU A 47 -11.96 -11.15 15.53
C GLU A 47 -13.44 -11.03 15.93
N ASN A 48 -14.25 -12.06 15.68
CA ASN A 48 -15.68 -12.09 16.00
C ASN A 48 -16.47 -10.90 15.43
N GLY A 49 -16.12 -10.44 14.23
CA GLY A 49 -16.77 -9.30 13.57
C GLY A 49 -16.38 -7.93 14.14
N LYS A 50 -15.45 -7.86 15.11
CA LYS A 50 -14.91 -6.62 15.65
C LYS A 50 -13.51 -6.37 15.10
N LYS A 51 -13.22 -5.13 14.72
CA LYS A 51 -11.88 -4.68 14.32
C LYS A 51 -11.02 -4.62 15.58
N VAL A 52 -10.08 -5.54 15.72
CA VAL A 52 -9.11 -5.60 16.82
C VAL A 52 -7.75 -5.20 16.27
N GLN A 53 -7.10 -4.23 16.90
CA GLN A 53 -5.78 -3.79 16.48
C GLN A 53 -4.76 -4.91 16.68
N THR A 54 -4.08 -5.33 15.61
CA THR A 54 -3.11 -6.44 15.66
C THR A 54 -1.92 -6.13 16.57
N TYR A 55 -1.53 -4.86 16.63
CA TYR A 55 -0.39 -4.39 17.42
C TYR A 55 -0.81 -3.24 18.36
N PRO A 56 -1.24 -3.54 19.61
CA PRO A 56 -1.80 -2.54 20.51
C PRO A 56 -0.79 -1.47 20.99
N GLY A 57 0.52 -1.73 20.88
CA GLY A 57 1.57 -0.75 21.22
C GLY A 57 1.95 0.21 20.10
N ARG A 58 1.26 0.17 18.96
CA ARG A 58 1.52 1.04 17.79
C ARG A 58 0.54 2.22 17.75
N PHE A 59 0.53 2.92 16.62
CA PHE A 59 -0.34 4.07 16.42
C PHE A 59 -1.81 3.68 16.59
N PRO A 60 -2.62 4.42 17.38
CA PRO A 60 -4.01 4.04 17.65
C PRO A 60 -4.85 4.02 16.36
N MET A 61 -5.63 2.96 16.19
CA MET A 61 -6.51 2.78 15.03
C MET A 61 -7.52 3.93 14.91
N GLY A 62 -7.69 4.48 13.70
CA GLY A 62 -8.69 5.52 13.41
C GLY A 62 -8.37 6.90 14.00
N LYS A 63 -7.18 7.08 14.59
CA LYS A 63 -6.66 8.41 14.94
C LYS A 63 -5.82 8.94 13.78
N SER A 64 -5.87 10.26 13.55
CA SER A 64 -5.21 10.97 12.45
C SER A 64 -5.79 10.69 11.05
N ASP A 65 -5.38 11.50 10.06
CA ASP A 65 -5.72 11.34 8.63
C ASP A 65 -4.46 10.86 7.88
N PHE A 66 -4.38 9.55 7.64
CA PHE A 66 -3.32 8.95 6.85
C PHE A 66 -3.84 8.56 5.47
N ARG A 67 -2.99 8.71 4.45
CA ARG A 67 -3.31 8.39 3.05
C ARG A 67 -2.18 7.62 2.43
N VAL A 68 -2.49 6.92 1.35
CA VAL A 68 -1.49 6.23 0.53
C VAL A 68 -0.88 7.22 -0.45
N HIS A 69 0.43 7.42 -0.37
CA HIS A 69 1.21 8.26 -1.27
C HIS A 69 1.88 7.43 -2.38
N THR A 70 2.28 8.09 -3.46
CA THR A 70 3.06 7.47 -4.53
C THR A 70 4.54 7.36 -4.14
N PHE A 71 5.26 6.53 -4.89
CA PHE A 71 6.70 6.40 -4.74
C PHE A 71 7.45 7.69 -5.10
N GLU A 72 6.98 8.44 -6.10
CA GLU A 72 7.58 9.73 -6.47
C GLU A 72 7.41 10.76 -5.36
N GLU A 73 6.21 10.84 -4.76
CA GLU A 73 5.93 11.73 -3.62
C GLU A 73 6.85 11.43 -2.42
N GLU A 74 7.13 10.14 -2.15
CA GLU A 74 8.06 9.74 -1.09
C GLU A 74 9.50 10.19 -1.37
N ILE A 75 9.96 10.05 -2.62
CA ILE A 75 11.30 10.48 -3.02
C ILE A 75 11.44 11.99 -2.88
N GLU A 76 10.48 12.77 -3.41
CA GLU A 76 10.49 14.22 -3.32
C GLU A 76 10.47 14.69 -1.86
N PHE A 77 9.69 14.02 -1.00
CA PHE A 77 9.65 14.30 0.43
C PHE A 77 11.01 14.06 1.11
N VAL A 78 11.66 12.92 0.84
CA VAL A 78 12.97 12.59 1.40
C VAL A 78 14.05 13.55 0.86
N GLN A 79 14.00 13.90 -0.43
CA GLN A 79 14.92 14.89 -1.01
C GLN A 79 14.74 16.28 -0.39
N GLY A 80 13.50 16.72 -0.19
CA GLY A 80 13.19 17.96 0.51
C GLY A 80 13.65 17.96 1.97
N LEU A 81 13.50 16.83 2.67
CA LEU A 81 14.04 16.66 4.02
C LEU A 81 15.56 16.71 4.03
N ASN A 82 16.24 16.10 3.06
CA ASN A 82 17.69 16.15 2.96
C ASN A 82 18.18 17.59 2.75
N HIS A 83 17.50 18.35 1.89
CA HIS A 83 17.81 19.76 1.65
C HIS A 83 17.60 20.63 2.90
N SER A 84 16.50 20.44 3.62
CA SER A 84 16.14 21.27 4.79
C SER A 84 16.90 20.91 6.07
N THR A 85 17.23 19.63 6.28
CA THR A 85 17.89 19.16 7.52
C THR A 85 19.39 18.98 7.37
N GLY A 86 19.94 19.06 6.15
CA GLY A 86 21.35 18.83 5.85
C GLY A 86 21.81 17.38 6.11
N LYS A 87 20.88 16.46 6.36
CA LYS A 87 21.15 15.03 6.57
C LYS A 87 20.95 14.27 5.26
N ILE A 88 21.71 13.20 5.05
CA ILE A 88 21.54 12.31 3.90
C ILE A 88 20.72 11.10 4.34
N SER A 89 19.42 11.14 4.09
CA SER A 89 18.55 9.98 4.20
C SER A 89 18.58 9.19 2.88
N VAL A 90 18.91 7.90 2.97
CA VAL A 90 18.93 6.98 1.83
C VAL A 90 17.61 6.21 1.80
N PHE A 91 16.91 6.27 0.66
CA PHE A 91 15.71 5.49 0.45
C PHE A 91 16.04 4.11 -0.13
N ILE A 92 15.55 3.04 0.49
CA ILE A 92 15.71 1.66 0.01
C ILE A 92 14.39 1.15 -0.55
N GLN A 93 14.30 1.05 -1.87
CA GLN A 93 13.12 0.46 -2.52
C GLN A 93 13.10 -1.06 -2.34
N LYS A 94 12.05 -1.57 -1.72
CA LYS A 94 11.77 -3.02 -1.68
C LYS A 94 10.76 -3.39 -2.76
N SER A 95 11.22 -4.04 -3.82
CA SER A 95 10.34 -4.62 -4.84
C SER A 95 9.50 -5.77 -4.27
N LYS A 96 8.17 -5.70 -4.40
CA LYS A 96 7.28 -6.82 -4.09
C LYS A 96 7.20 -7.76 -5.29
N ARG A 97 7.47 -9.06 -5.09
CA ARG A 97 7.51 -10.07 -6.17
C ARG A 97 6.21 -10.09 -6.98
N ARG A 98 6.34 -10.11 -8.33
CA ARG A 98 5.28 -10.30 -9.34
C ARG A 98 4.74 -11.74 -9.39
N GLY A 99 4.41 -12.35 -8.26
CA GLY A 99 3.91 -13.75 -8.24
C GLY A 99 2.56 -13.93 -8.94
N SER A 100 1.74 -12.87 -9.03
CA SER A 100 0.35 -12.96 -9.48
C SER A 100 0.00 -12.08 -10.69
N ILE A 101 0.98 -11.44 -11.34
CA ILE A 101 0.76 -10.48 -12.45
C ILE A 101 0.82 -11.15 -13.84
N ILE A 102 0.95 -12.49 -13.92
CA ILE A 102 0.99 -13.19 -15.21
C ILE A 102 -0.36 -13.85 -15.49
N ARG A 103 -1.28 -13.13 -16.15
CA ARG A 103 -2.27 -13.65 -17.11
C ARG A 103 -3.05 -12.52 -17.79
N LYS A 104 -2.38 -11.80 -18.69
CA LYS A 104 -2.92 -11.35 -19.99
C LYS A 104 -1.73 -10.88 -20.83
N GLY A 105 -1.49 -11.59 -21.91
CA GLY A 105 -0.18 -11.74 -22.53
C GLY A 105 0.44 -10.46 -23.08
N ARG A 106 1.69 -10.22 -22.70
CA ARG A 106 2.80 -9.87 -23.59
C ARG A 106 4.10 -10.00 -22.78
N ILE A 107 4.90 -11.04 -23.09
CA ILE A 107 6.23 -11.21 -22.50
C ILE A 107 7.13 -10.11 -23.07
N LEU A 108 7.30 -9.01 -22.34
CA LEU A 108 8.46 -8.16 -22.53
C LEU A 108 9.60 -8.80 -21.75
N ARG A 109 10.47 -9.49 -22.48
CA ARG A 109 11.78 -10.00 -22.02
C ARG A 109 12.45 -8.91 -21.17
N GLN A 110 12.53 -9.14 -19.86
CA GLN A 110 13.44 -8.38 -19.01
C GLN A 110 14.86 -8.62 -19.53
N LYS A 111 15.45 -7.63 -20.20
CA LYS A 111 16.89 -7.61 -20.47
C LYS A 111 17.57 -7.64 -19.11
N ARG A 112 18.14 -8.80 -18.82
CA ARG A 112 19.06 -9.09 -17.73
C ARG A 112 20.24 -8.13 -17.87
N TRP A 113 20.30 -7.11 -17.02
CA TRP A 113 21.55 -6.38 -16.81
C TRP A 113 22.48 -7.35 -16.07
N LYS A 114 23.47 -7.87 -16.80
CA LYS A 114 24.64 -8.54 -16.23
C LYS A 114 25.58 -7.43 -15.77
N CYS A 115 26.07 -7.51 -14.53
CA CYS A 115 27.41 -7.01 -14.24
C CYS A 115 28.44 -7.92 -14.94
#